data_AF-A0A4Q4WSB5-F1
#
_entry.id   AF-A0A4Q4WSB5-F1
#
_cell.length_a   1.000
_cell.length_b   1.000
_cell.length_c   1.000
_cell.angle_alpha   90.00
_cell.angle_beta   90.00
_cell.angle_gamma   90.00
#
_symmetry.space_group_name_H-M   'P 1'
#
loop_
_entity.id
_entity.type
_entity.pdbx_description
1 polymer ?
#
loop_
_entity_poly.entity_id
_entity_poly.type
_entity_poly.pdbx_seq_one_letter_code
_entity_poly.pdbx_strand_id
1 'polypeptide(L)'
;MCREINTQIKANSPLGTKQNALETIRKILKMMLLTCDTLGREVRKDLQWDADIPNVMIRILESMYAEDRIRVGSAADAKGSLAEKIQWIRDEADTYGLKGLDGLDPVLELMGEDVHETGEDE
;
A
#
# COMPACT_ATOMS: atom_id res chain seq x y z
N MET A 1 -9.01 1.46 10.62
CA MET A 1 -8.24 0.25 11.01
C MET A 1 -6.73 0.45 10.80
N CYS A 2 -6.32 0.99 9.66
CA CYS A 2 -4.92 1.28 9.37
C CYS A 2 -4.31 2.34 10.31
N ARG A 3 -5.13 3.24 10.86
CA ARG A 3 -4.74 4.17 11.93
C ARG A 3 -4.23 3.45 13.20
N GLU A 4 -4.81 2.31 13.54
CA GLU A 4 -4.41 1.52 14.73
C GLU A 4 -3.09 0.76 14.47
N ILE A 5 -2.88 0.31 13.22
CA ILE A 5 -1.59 -0.24 12.79
C ILE A 5 -0.51 0.85 12.90
N ASN A 6 -0.81 2.08 12.47
CA ASN A 6 0.11 3.21 12.57
C ASN A 6 0.45 3.59 14.02
N THR A 7 -0.52 3.60 14.94
CA THR A 7 -0.27 3.94 16.35
C THR A 7 0.59 2.89 17.08
N GLN A 8 0.55 1.64 16.64
CA GLN A 8 1.32 0.55 17.23
C GLN A 8 2.76 0.44 16.67
N ILE A 9 3.02 0.99 15.49
CA ILE A 9 4.37 1.03 14.90
C ILE A 9 5.11 2.25 15.41
N LYS A 10 6.11 2.01 16.25
CA LYS A 10 7.00 3.06 16.72
C LYS A 10 8.15 3.22 15.74
N ALA A 11 8.77 4.40 15.73
CA ALA A 11 9.94 4.67 14.90
C ALA A 11 11.09 3.67 15.17
N ASN A 12 11.22 3.19 16.40
CA ASN A 12 12.21 2.20 16.82
C ASN A 12 11.75 0.74 16.72
N SER A 13 10.59 0.45 16.13
CA SER A 13 10.14 -0.92 15.90
C SER A 13 11.14 -1.67 15.00
N PRO A 14 11.34 -2.98 15.21
CA PRO A 14 12.20 -3.80 14.35
C PRO A 14 11.78 -3.73 12.89
N LEU A 15 12.74 -3.81 11.96
CA LEU A 15 12.45 -3.72 10.52
C LEU A 15 11.42 -4.78 10.08
N GLY A 16 11.55 -6.01 10.56
CA GLY A 16 10.59 -7.08 10.26
C GLY A 16 9.15 -6.76 10.71
N THR A 17 8.98 -6.01 11.81
CA THR A 17 7.66 -5.55 12.25
C THR A 17 7.09 -4.53 11.28
N LYS A 18 7.91 -3.58 10.82
CA LYS A 18 7.49 -2.56 9.85
C LYS A 18 7.16 -3.18 8.48
N GLN A 19 7.96 -4.15 8.02
CA GLN A 19 7.68 -4.92 6.81
C GLN A 19 6.37 -5.70 6.91
N ASN A 20 6.15 -6.42 8.02
CA ASN A 20 4.91 -7.16 8.25
C ASN A 20 3.67 -6.25 8.26
N ALA A 21 3.82 -5.03 8.80
CA ALA A 21 2.75 -4.05 8.76
C ALA A 21 2.42 -3.59 7.34
N LEU A 22 3.42 -3.27 6.52
CA LEU A 22 3.20 -2.91 5.11
C LEU A 22 2.51 -4.05 4.34
N GLU A 23 2.94 -5.29 4.52
CA GLU A 23 2.28 -6.46 3.93
C GLU A 23 0.83 -6.63 4.41
N THR A 24 0.56 -6.32 5.68
CA THR A 24 -0.80 -6.36 6.23
C THR A 24 -1.69 -5.31 5.60
N ILE A 25 -1.22 -4.06 5.51
CA ILE A 25 -1.93 -2.95 4.86
C ILE A 25 -2.21 -3.29 3.39
N ARG A 26 -1.20 -3.79 2.67
CA ARG A 26 -1.36 -4.23 1.29
C ARG A 26 -2.42 -5.33 1.13
N LYS A 27 -2.46 -6.32 2.03
CA LYS A 27 -3.50 -7.37 2.00
C LYS A 27 -4.90 -6.80 2.23
N ILE A 28 -5.04 -5.80 3.10
CA ILE A 28 -6.30 -5.09 3.33
C ILE A 28 -6.75 -4.38 2.05
N LEU A 29 -5.86 -3.61 1.42
CA LEU A 29 -6.13 -2.92 0.16
C LEU A 29 -6.57 -3.90 -0.94
N LYS A 30 -5.86 -5.02 -1.10
CA LYS A 30 -6.25 -6.08 -2.04
C LYS A 30 -7.62 -6.67 -1.74
N MET A 31 -7.95 -6.89 -0.46
CA MET A 31 -9.26 -7.38 -0.07
C MET A 31 -10.36 -6.36 -0.44
N MET A 32 -10.13 -5.07 -0.19
CA MET A 32 -11.09 -4.01 -0.54
C MET A 32 -11.35 -3.93 -2.04
N LEU A 33 -10.31 -4.10 -2.86
CA LEU A 33 -10.41 -4.18 -4.32
C LEU A 33 -11.29 -5.37 -4.75
N LEU A 34 -10.95 -6.57 -4.29
CA LEU A 34 -11.54 -7.81 -4.82
C LEU A 34 -12.91 -8.19 -4.23
N THR A 35 -13.33 -7.57 -3.13
CA THR A 35 -14.63 -7.91 -2.51
C THR A 35 -15.77 -7.22 -3.27
N CYS A 36 -16.45 -7.94 -4.18
CA CYS A 36 -17.56 -7.42 -4.99
C CYS A 36 -18.97 -7.64 -4.40
N ASP A 37 -19.07 -8.36 -3.28
CA ASP A 37 -20.36 -8.65 -2.64
C ASP A 37 -20.94 -7.41 -1.93
N THR A 38 -22.22 -7.44 -1.57
CA THR A 38 -22.92 -6.36 -0.85
C THR A 38 -22.14 -5.85 0.36
N LEU A 39 -21.42 -6.75 1.05
CA LEU A 39 -20.52 -6.40 2.15
C LEU A 39 -19.28 -5.61 1.68
N GLY A 40 -18.67 -5.98 0.55
CA GLY A 40 -17.56 -5.23 -0.05
C GLY A 40 -17.98 -3.83 -0.50
N ARG A 41 -19.24 -3.66 -0.93
CA ARG A 41 -19.81 -2.34 -1.25
C ARG A 41 -19.94 -1.44 -0.01
N GLU A 42 -20.39 -2.00 1.12
CA GLU A 42 -20.51 -1.24 2.38
C GLU A 42 -19.13 -0.98 3.03
N VAL A 43 -18.22 -1.97 3.00
CA VAL A 43 -16.82 -1.81 3.43
C VAL A 43 -16.11 -0.73 2.60
N ARG A 44 -16.36 -0.65 1.29
CA ARG A 44 -15.85 0.43 0.44
C ARG A 44 -16.41 1.79 0.85
N LYS A 45 -17.70 1.91 1.17
CA LYS A 45 -18.29 3.18 1.64
C LYS A 45 -17.71 3.62 2.99
N ASP A 46 -17.53 2.70 3.92
CA ASP A 46 -16.98 2.99 5.24
C ASP A 46 -15.48 3.32 5.18
N LEU A 47 -14.74 2.70 4.26
CA LEU A 47 -13.30 2.91 4.09
C LEU A 47 -12.94 3.98 3.05
N GLN A 48 -13.90 4.49 2.26
CA GLN A 48 -13.71 5.66 1.40
C GLN A 48 -13.23 6.89 2.21
N TRP A 49 -13.42 6.85 3.53
CA TRP A 49 -13.01 7.87 4.49
C TRP A 49 -11.64 7.60 5.14
N ASP A 50 -11.04 6.41 4.97
CA ASP A 50 -9.68 6.10 5.44
C ASP A 50 -8.66 6.53 4.37
N ALA A 51 -8.80 7.75 3.85
CA ALA A 51 -7.90 8.41 2.88
C ALA A 51 -6.45 8.58 3.38
N ASP A 52 -6.16 8.09 4.59
CA ASP A 52 -4.85 8.12 5.24
C ASP A 52 -4.07 6.80 5.05
N ILE A 53 -4.60 5.79 4.36
CA ILE A 53 -3.88 4.51 4.17
C ILE A 53 -2.52 4.72 3.48
N PRO A 54 -2.41 5.44 2.35
CA PRO A 54 -1.11 5.68 1.75
C PRO A 54 -0.19 6.49 2.66
N ASN A 55 -0.71 7.49 3.37
CA ASN A 55 0.06 8.27 4.35
C ASN A 55 0.60 7.41 5.50
N VAL A 56 -0.16 6.41 5.96
CA VAL A 56 0.33 5.46 6.97
C VAL A 56 1.50 4.65 6.41
N MET A 57 1.40 4.18 5.17
CA MET A 57 2.50 3.45 4.53
C MET A 57 3.74 4.34 4.37
N ILE A 58 3.56 5.60 3.94
CA ILE A 58 4.62 6.61 3.85
C ILE A 58 5.30 6.79 5.21
N ARG A 59 4.54 7.01 6.30
CA ARG A 59 5.12 7.17 7.65
C ARG A 59 5.92 5.97 8.11
N ILE A 60 5.45 4.75 7.81
CA ILE A 60 6.18 3.52 8.13
C ILE A 60 7.51 3.48 7.35
N LEU A 61 7.49 3.78 6.06
CA LEU A 61 8.68 3.81 5.21
C LEU A 61 9.65 4.92 5.63
N GLU A 62 9.17 6.12 5.90
CA GLU A 62 9.97 7.26 6.37
C GLU A 62 10.67 6.97 7.70
N SER A 63 10.09 6.09 8.53
CA SER A 63 10.73 5.62 9.76
C SER A 63 11.89 4.64 9.54
N MET A 64 12.13 4.20 8.30
CA MET A 64 13.25 3.33 7.91
C MET A 64 14.36 4.16 7.25
N TYR A 65 15.58 3.63 7.27
CA TYR A 65 16.65 4.13 6.41
C TYR A 65 16.34 3.87 4.94
N ALA A 66 16.93 4.66 4.03
CA ALA A 66 16.62 4.58 2.61
C ALA A 66 16.91 3.19 2.01
N GLU A 67 18.06 2.60 2.38
CA GLU A 67 18.46 1.26 1.97
C GLU A 67 17.50 0.17 2.49
N ASP A 68 16.91 0.38 3.66
CA ASP A 68 15.93 -0.53 4.24
C ASP A 68 14.58 -0.45 3.50
N ARG A 69 14.18 0.73 3.03
CA ARG A 69 12.95 0.91 2.22
C ARG A 69 13.06 0.14 0.91
N ILE A 70 14.20 0.27 0.22
CA ILE A 70 14.49 -0.45 -1.02
C ILE A 70 14.49 -1.96 -0.75
N ARG A 71 15.20 -2.41 0.30
CA ARG A 71 15.22 -3.83 0.68
C ARG A 71 13.83 -4.38 0.97
N VAL A 72 12.98 -3.60 1.66
CA VAL A 72 11.60 -3.98 1.96
C VAL A 72 10.73 -4.00 0.70
N GLY A 73 10.88 -3.01 -0.19
CA GLY A 73 10.20 -2.96 -1.48
C GLY A 73 10.53 -4.16 -2.37
N SER A 74 11.81 -4.48 -2.50
CA SER A 74 12.31 -5.63 -3.28
C SER A 74 12.14 -6.98 -2.57
N ALA A 75 11.60 -7.02 -1.36
CA ALA A 75 11.40 -8.29 -0.64
C ALA A 75 10.33 -9.12 -1.36
N ALA A 76 10.79 -10.18 -2.03
CA ALA A 76 9.95 -11.02 -2.88
C ALA A 76 9.58 -12.36 -2.24
N ASP A 77 8.37 -12.82 -2.57
CA ASP A 77 7.92 -14.20 -2.37
C ASP A 77 7.49 -14.80 -3.72
N ALA A 78 6.82 -15.95 -3.70
CA ALA A 78 6.33 -16.62 -4.92
C ALA A 78 5.32 -15.79 -5.74
N LYS A 79 4.85 -14.64 -5.22
CA LYS A 79 3.87 -13.73 -5.85
C LYS A 79 4.48 -12.37 -6.20
N GLY A 80 5.81 -12.26 -6.20
CA GLY A 80 6.52 -11.02 -6.53
C GLY A 80 7.01 -10.24 -5.31
N SER A 81 7.61 -9.08 -5.58
CA SER A 81 8.10 -8.11 -4.60
C SER A 81 6.93 -7.42 -3.87
N LEU A 82 7.22 -6.78 -2.74
CA LEU A 82 6.20 -5.99 -2.05
C LEU A 82 5.76 -4.80 -2.92
N ALA A 83 6.71 -4.16 -3.60
CA ALA A 83 6.45 -3.01 -4.45
C ALA A 83 5.58 -3.38 -5.67
N GLU A 84 5.90 -4.47 -6.38
CA GLU A 84 5.09 -5.02 -7.49
C GLU A 84 3.64 -5.28 -7.05
N LYS A 85 3.44 -5.83 -5.86
CA LYS A 85 2.10 -6.12 -5.35
C LYS A 85 1.34 -4.84 -4.94
N ILE A 86 2.02 -3.76 -4.59
CA ILE A 86 1.41 -2.45 -4.30
C ILE A 86 1.09 -1.74 -5.61
N GLN A 87 1.97 -1.82 -6.60
CA GLN A 87 1.75 -1.29 -7.95
C GLN A 87 0.50 -1.92 -8.57
N TRP A 88 0.37 -3.25 -8.53
CA TRP A 88 -0.85 -3.93 -9.00
C TRP A 88 -2.12 -3.42 -8.30
N ILE A 89 -2.06 -3.06 -7.01
CA ILE A 89 -3.22 -2.49 -6.30
C ILE A 89 -3.56 -1.09 -6.80
N ARG A 90 -2.55 -0.25 -7.07
CA ARG A 90 -2.71 1.08 -7.65
C ARG A 90 -3.37 0.97 -9.03
N ASP A 91 -2.84 0.12 -9.90
CA ASP A 91 -3.32 -0.02 -11.28
C ASP A 91 -4.75 -0.57 -11.35
N GLU A 92 -5.11 -1.49 -10.45
CA GLU A 92 -6.47 -2.03 -10.40
C GLU A 92 -7.47 -1.08 -9.74
N ALA A 93 -7.02 -0.09 -8.95
CA ALA A 93 -7.90 0.84 -8.26
C ALA A 93 -8.84 1.56 -9.23
N ASP A 94 -8.33 1.98 -10.38
CA ASP A 94 -9.10 2.63 -11.44
C ASP A 94 -10.13 1.68 -12.05
N THR A 95 -9.73 0.44 -12.34
CA THR A 95 -10.61 -0.60 -12.87
C THR A 95 -11.81 -0.88 -11.95
N TYR A 96 -11.61 -0.82 -10.63
CA TYR A 96 -12.67 -1.05 -9.63
C TYR A 96 -13.33 0.24 -9.11
N GLY A 97 -12.97 1.41 -9.65
CA GLY A 97 -13.54 2.71 -9.28
C GLY A 97 -13.22 3.16 -7.85
N LEU A 98 -12.11 2.70 -7.28
CA LEU A 98 -11.62 3.12 -5.97
C LEU A 98 -10.81 4.40 -6.09
N LYS A 99 -11.41 5.52 -5.68
CA LYS A 99 -10.73 6.82 -5.62
C LYS A 99 -9.90 6.96 -4.34
N GLY A 100 -8.79 7.70 -4.42
CA GLY A 100 -7.95 8.02 -3.26
C GLY A 100 -6.79 7.04 -3.02
N LEU A 101 -6.47 6.19 -3.99
CA LEU A 101 -5.28 5.34 -3.97
C LEU A 101 -4.10 5.93 -4.77
N ASP A 102 -4.28 7.09 -5.40
CA ASP A 102 -3.20 7.88 -6.04
C ASP A 102 -2.04 8.19 -5.06
N GLY A 103 -2.32 8.22 -3.76
CA GLY A 103 -1.30 8.36 -2.72
C GLY A 103 -0.33 7.17 -2.62
N LEU A 104 -0.55 6.07 -3.36
CA LEU A 104 0.39 4.95 -3.44
C LEU A 104 1.62 5.28 -4.31
N ASP A 105 1.59 6.33 -5.13
CA ASP A 105 2.73 6.71 -5.98
C ASP A 105 3.95 7.07 -5.13
N PRO A 106 3.85 7.98 -4.14
CA PRO A 106 4.95 8.22 -3.19
C PRO A 106 5.39 6.98 -2.39
N VAL A 107 4.48 6.01 -2.17
CA VAL A 107 4.84 4.75 -1.47
C VAL A 107 5.78 3.93 -2.34
N LEU A 108 5.50 3.83 -3.64
CA LEU A 108 6.32 3.11 -4.62
C LEU A 108 7.67 3.82 -4.84
N GLU A 109 7.67 5.14 -4.97
CA GLU A 109 8.91 5.94 -5.05
C GLU A 109 9.82 5.73 -3.84
N LEU A 110 9.25 5.72 -2.63
CA LEU A 110 10.01 5.46 -1.40
C LEU A 110 10.60 4.04 -1.35
N MET A 111 9.98 3.08 -2.03
CA MET A 111 10.47 1.71 -2.17
C MET A 111 11.51 1.55 -3.30
N GLY A 112 11.79 2.62 -4.07
CA GLY A 112 12.74 2.61 -5.17
C GLY A 112 12.19 2.01 -6.47
N GLU A 113 10.86 1.94 -6.61
CA GLU A 113 10.23 1.66 -7.90
C GLU A 113 10.20 2.95 -8.74
N ASP A 114 10.57 2.83 -10.02
CA ASP A 114 10.32 3.88 -11.00
C ASP A 114 8.82 3.84 -11.33
N VAL A 115 8.06 4.80 -10.79
CA VAL A 115 6.64 4.94 -11.11
C VAL A 115 6.52 5.38 -12.56
N HIS A 116 6.42 4.42 -13.47
CA HIS A 116 6.10 4.70 -14.85
C HIS A 116 4.65 5.22 -14.90
N GLU A 117 4.49 6.50 -15.24
CA GLU A 117 3.21 7.02 -15.73
C GLU A 117 2.86 6.19 -16.95
N THR A 118 1.81 5.37 -16.87
CA THR A 118 1.20 4.77 -18.05
C THR A 118 0.61 5.90 -18.87
N GLY A 119 1.43 6.46 -19.74
CA GLY A 119 0.98 7.26 -20.85
C GLY A 119 -0.02 6.45 -21.66
N GLU A 120 -1.20 7.03 -21.84
CA GLU A 120 -2.14 6.65 -22.88
C GLU A 120 -1.38 6.64 -24.21
N ASP A 121 -1.21 5.46 -24.81
CA ASP A 121 -0.90 5.36 -26.23
C ASP A 121 -2.18 4.90 -26.95
N GLU A 122 -2.57 5.75 -27.91
CA GLU A 122 -3.80 5.83 -28.70
C GLU A 122 -4.22 4.55 -29.46
#